data_AF-A0A2X2JTS1-F1
#
_entry.id   AF-A0A2X2JTS1-F1
#
_cell.length_a   1.000
_cell.length_b   1.000
_cell.length_c   1.000
_cell.angle_alpha   90.00
_cell.angle_beta   90.00
_cell.angle_gamma   90.00
#
_symmetry.space_group_name_H-M   'P 1'
#
loop_
_entity.id
_entity.type
_entity.pdbx_description
1 polymer ?
#
loop_
_entity_poly.entity_id
_entity_poly.type
_entity_poly.pdbx_seq_one_letter_code
_entity_poly.pdbx_strand_id
1 'polypeptide(L)'
;MSRKTYEKIANINGMFNMLEQQIIHSQDMAHFRSEFFYVNHEHRENYEALLIYYKNSIENPIVDGACYILALPEIFNSVDVFESELPFSWVYDENGITETMKSLSIPLQY
;
A
#
# COMPACT_ATOMS: atom_id res chain seq x y z
N MET A 1 -24.24 2.20 40.26
CA MET A 1 -23.56 2.70 39.04
C MET A 1 -24.55 3.51 38.21
N SER A 2 -24.18 4.70 37.74
CA SER A 2 -25.09 5.57 36.98
C SER A 2 -25.33 5.01 35.57
N ARG A 3 -26.51 5.24 34.97
CA ARG A 3 -26.83 4.86 33.58
C ARG A 3 -25.75 5.31 32.58
N LYS A 4 -25.18 6.50 32.79
CA LYS A 4 -24.07 7.06 32.00
C LYS A 4 -22.80 6.22 32.05
N THR A 5 -22.56 5.48 33.13
CA THR A 5 -21.42 4.57 33.28
C THR A 5 -21.58 3.33 32.41
N TYR A 6 -22.79 2.77 32.36
CA TYR A 6 -23.11 1.61 31.51
C TYR A 6 -23.05 1.95 30.01
N GLU A 7 -23.59 3.11 29.62
CA GLU A 7 -23.52 3.59 28.22
C GLU A 7 -22.05 3.78 27.77
N LYS A 8 -21.18 4.31 28.64
CA LYS A 8 -19.73 4.42 28.35
C LYS A 8 -19.06 3.07 28.16
N ILE A 9 -19.34 2.10 29.05
CA ILE A 9 -18.77 0.75 28.95
C ILE A 9 -19.24 0.06 27.66
N ALA A 10 -20.52 0.18 27.31
CA ALA A 10 -21.05 -0.37 26.06
C ALA A 10 -20.38 0.23 24.82
N ASN A 11 -20.19 1.56 24.79
CA ASN A 11 -19.47 2.23 23.69
C ASN A 11 -18.01 1.77 23.59
N ILE A 12 -17.31 1.66 24.72
CA ILE A 12 -15.93 1.18 24.76
C ILE A 12 -15.85 -0.24 24.19
N ASN A 13 -16.72 -1.15 24.64
CA ASN A 13 -16.75 -2.52 24.14
C ASN A 13 -17.07 -2.57 22.63
N GLY A 14 -17.98 -1.71 22.15
CA GLY A 14 -18.28 -1.59 20.72
C GLY A 14 -17.07 -1.15 19.90
N MET A 15 -16.31 -0.17 20.39
CA MET A 15 -15.07 0.29 19.75
C MET A 15 -13.99 -0.82 19.72
N PHE A 16 -13.82 -1.56 20.82
CA PHE A 16 -12.87 -2.67 20.87
C PHE A 16 -13.20 -3.77 19.87
N ASN A 17 -14.49 -4.15 19.77
CA ASN A 17 -14.93 -5.16 18.80
C ASN A 17 -14.64 -4.71 17.35
N MET A 18 -14.89 -3.44 17.01
CA MET A 18 -14.59 -2.92 15.66
C MET A 18 -13.08 -2.95 15.37
N LEU A 19 -12.26 -2.56 16.33
CA LEU A 19 -10.80 -2.59 16.18
C LEU A 19 -10.29 -4.03 16.00
N GLU A 20 -10.81 -4.97 16.78
CA GLU A 20 -10.44 -6.39 16.67
C GLU A 20 -10.76 -6.95 15.29
N GLN A 21 -11.95 -6.66 14.75
CA GLN A 21 -12.32 -7.07 13.39
C GLN A 21 -11.43 -6.44 12.32
N GLN A 22 -11.03 -5.18 12.47
CA GLN A 22 -10.08 -4.53 11.55
C GLN A 22 -8.71 -5.21 11.59
N ILE A 23 -8.22 -5.58 12.77
CA ILE A 23 -6.94 -6.29 12.93
C ILE A 23 -7.01 -7.67 12.24
N ILE A 24 -8.06 -8.46 12.51
CA ILE A 24 -8.25 -9.78 11.88
C ILE A 24 -8.28 -9.63 10.35
N HIS A 25 -9.08 -8.71 9.83
CA HIS A 25 -9.17 -8.48 8.39
C HIS A 25 -7.81 -8.12 7.77
N SER A 26 -7.03 -7.25 8.41
CA SER A 26 -5.69 -6.89 7.92
C SER A 26 -4.71 -8.08 7.91
N GLN A 27 -4.81 -8.99 8.87
CA GLN A 27 -4.01 -10.22 8.91
C GLN A 27 -4.40 -11.17 7.77
N ASP A 28 -5.70 -11.36 7.53
CA ASP A 28 -6.19 -12.18 6.41
C ASP A 28 -5.72 -11.62 5.07
N MET A 29 -5.76 -10.30 4.90
CA MET A 29 -5.25 -9.64 3.69
C MET A 29 -3.73 -9.81 3.54
N ALA A 30 -2.95 -9.73 4.63
CA ALA A 30 -1.51 -9.98 4.60
C ALA A 30 -1.18 -11.44 4.23
N HIS A 31 -1.97 -12.40 4.71
CA HIS A 31 -1.88 -13.80 4.29
C HIS A 31 -2.18 -13.96 2.79
N PHE A 32 -3.26 -13.35 2.30
CA PHE A 32 -3.62 -13.39 0.89
C PHE A 32 -2.52 -12.79 0.00
N ARG A 33 -1.98 -11.62 0.36
CA ARG A 33 -0.88 -10.99 -0.39
C ARG A 33 0.39 -11.85 -0.39
N SER A 34 0.65 -12.60 0.68
CA SER A 34 1.83 -13.47 0.74
C SER A 34 1.86 -14.56 -0.33
N GLU A 35 0.71 -14.88 -0.94
CA GLU A 35 0.58 -15.88 -2.01
C GLU A 35 0.64 -15.26 -3.41
N PHE A 36 0.80 -13.94 -3.53
CA PHE A 36 0.96 -13.29 -4.84
C PHE A 36 2.27 -13.71 -5.50
N PHE A 37 2.31 -13.55 -6.82
CA PHE A 37 3.58 -13.65 -7.54
C PHE A 37 4.48 -12.47 -7.14
N TYR A 38 5.76 -12.74 -6.92
CA TYR A 38 6.77 -11.70 -6.75
C TYR A 38 8.02 -12.10 -7.52
N VAL A 39 8.68 -11.14 -8.20
CA VAL A 39 9.91 -11.44 -8.94
C VAL A 39 11.03 -11.94 -8.03
N ASN A 40 11.08 -11.47 -6.79
CA ASN A 40 12.00 -11.91 -5.74
C ASN A 40 11.46 -11.49 -4.35
N HIS A 41 12.22 -11.76 -3.29
CA HIS A 41 11.84 -11.38 -1.92
C HIS A 41 11.78 -9.87 -1.73
N GLU A 42 12.71 -9.12 -2.32
CA GLU A 42 12.80 -7.66 -2.24
C GLU A 42 11.52 -6.99 -2.78
N HIS A 43 10.97 -7.50 -3.88
CA HIS A 43 9.70 -7.02 -4.43
C HIS A 43 8.57 -7.10 -3.41
N ARG A 44 8.50 -8.18 -2.63
CA ARG A 44 7.49 -8.34 -1.58
C ARG A 44 7.70 -7.36 -0.43
N GLU A 45 8.95 -7.21 0.02
CA GLU A 45 9.29 -6.28 1.10
C GLU A 45 8.98 -4.83 0.72
N ASN A 46 9.34 -4.43 -0.50
CA ASN A 46 9.03 -3.11 -1.06
C ASN A 46 7.52 -2.87 -1.15
N TYR A 47 6.75 -3.87 -1.57
CA TYR A 47 5.31 -3.76 -1.70
C TYR A 47 4.62 -3.53 -0.35
N GLU A 48 4.96 -4.33 0.67
CA GLU A 48 4.40 -4.12 2.01
C GLU A 48 4.80 -2.76 2.60
N ALA A 49 6.02 -2.27 2.32
CA ALA A 49 6.44 -0.93 2.71
C ALA A 49 5.59 0.17 2.02
N LEU A 50 5.31 0.02 0.73
CA LEU A 50 4.50 0.98 -0.04
C LEU A 50 3.04 1.00 0.39
N LEU A 51 2.46 -0.14 0.77
CA LEU A 51 1.09 -0.19 1.32
C LEU A 51 0.96 0.62 2.62
N ILE A 52 1.99 0.60 3.47
CA ILE A 52 2.02 1.37 4.71
C ILE A 52 2.14 2.87 4.41
N TYR A 53 2.95 3.23 3.41
CA TYR A 53 3.14 4.62 3.01
C TYR A 53 1.87 5.20 2.36
N TYR A 54 1.34 4.53 1.35
CA TYR A 54 0.10 4.91 0.67
C TYR A 54 -1.12 4.33 1.37
N LYS A 55 -1.54 4.96 2.48
CA LYS A 55 -2.68 4.52 3.31
C LYS A 55 -3.98 4.28 2.54
N ASN A 56 -4.17 4.98 1.43
CA ASN A 56 -5.34 4.85 0.57
C ASN A 56 -5.40 3.49 -0.16
N SER A 57 -4.31 2.72 -0.16
CA SER A 57 -4.26 1.36 -0.74
C SER A 57 -5.25 0.39 -0.10
N ILE A 58 -5.55 0.56 1.20
CA ILE A 58 -6.46 -0.32 1.94
C ILE A 58 -7.88 -0.30 1.37
N GLU A 59 -8.33 0.85 0.88
CA GLU A 59 -9.70 1.06 0.39
C GLU A 59 -9.77 1.24 -1.13
N ASN A 60 -8.64 1.51 -1.78
CA ASN A 60 -8.57 1.78 -3.21
C ASN A 60 -7.67 0.76 -3.94
N PRO A 61 -8.27 -0.22 -4.65
CA PRO A 61 -7.53 -1.21 -5.42
C PRO A 61 -6.58 -0.64 -6.49
N ILE A 62 -6.84 0.58 -6.98
CA ILE A 62 -5.96 1.25 -7.95
C ILE A 62 -4.65 1.66 -7.27
N VAL A 63 -4.74 2.17 -6.04
CA VAL A 63 -3.55 2.54 -5.26
C VAL A 63 -2.80 1.30 -4.79
N ASP A 64 -3.50 0.24 -4.41
CA ASP A 64 -2.90 -1.07 -4.11
C ASP A 64 -2.12 -1.63 -5.31
N GLY A 65 -2.75 -1.70 -6.48
CA GLY A 65 -2.09 -2.13 -7.71
C GLY A 65 -0.90 -1.25 -8.11
N ALA A 66 -0.99 0.06 -7.89
CA ALA A 66 0.13 0.98 -8.09
C ALA A 66 1.30 0.68 -7.14
N CYS A 67 1.03 0.43 -5.86
CA CYS A 67 2.04 0.03 -4.88
C CYS A 67 2.75 -1.26 -5.31
N TYR A 68 2.00 -2.24 -5.82
CA TYR A 68 2.57 -3.49 -6.32
C TYR A 68 3.53 -3.27 -7.50
N ILE A 69 3.19 -2.42 -8.47
CA ILE A 69 4.08 -2.13 -9.59
C ILE A 69 5.31 -1.33 -9.14
N LEU A 70 5.13 -0.29 -8.33
CA LEU A 70 6.22 0.53 -7.81
C LEU A 70 7.22 -0.27 -6.96
N ALA A 71 6.76 -1.36 -6.36
CA ALA A 71 7.60 -2.24 -5.55
C ALA A 71 8.63 -3.03 -6.36
N LEU A 72 8.47 -3.13 -7.69
CA LEU A 72 9.44 -3.81 -8.54
C LEU A 72 10.84 -3.23 -8.29
N PRO A 73 11.85 -4.05 -7.96
CA PRO A 73 13.18 -3.54 -7.57
C PRO A 73 13.80 -2.61 -8.61
N GLU A 74 13.52 -2.82 -9.90
CA GLU A 74 13.98 -1.96 -10.98
C GLU A 74 13.44 -0.52 -10.89
N ILE A 75 12.19 -0.37 -10.42
CA ILE A 75 11.53 0.93 -10.22
C ILE A 75 11.90 1.48 -8.84
N PHE A 76 11.69 0.68 -7.79
CA PHE A 76 11.87 1.08 -6.41
C PHE A 76 13.28 1.59 -6.10
N ASN A 77 14.31 0.99 -6.71
CA ASN A 77 15.70 1.41 -6.50
C ASN A 77 16.14 2.57 -7.41
N SER A 78 15.37 2.89 -8.44
CA SER A 78 15.71 3.92 -9.43
C SER A 78 14.90 5.20 -9.25
N VAL A 79 13.80 5.14 -8.49
CA VAL A 79 12.85 6.23 -8.30
C VAL A 79 12.65 6.48 -6.81
N ASP A 80 12.67 7.75 -6.41
CA ASP A 80 12.27 8.11 -5.05
C ASP A 80 10.75 8.10 -4.90
N VAL A 81 10.21 6.92 -4.63
CA VAL A 81 8.77 6.67 -4.48
C VAL A 81 8.17 7.27 -3.20
N PHE A 82 9.00 7.69 -2.23
CA PHE A 82 8.54 8.23 -0.95
C PHE A 82 8.48 9.78 -0.92
N GLU A 83 8.95 10.45 -1.97
CA GLU A 83 8.77 11.89 -2.15
C GLU A 83 7.41 12.24 -2.81
N SER A 84 6.82 11.30 -3.55
CA SER A 84 5.59 11.54 -4.31
C SER A 84 4.31 11.29 -3.50
N GLU A 85 3.46 12.33 -3.39
CA GLU A 85 2.14 12.24 -2.74
C GLU A 85 1.20 11.26 -3.48
N LEU A 86 1.34 11.13 -4.80
CA LEU A 86 0.59 10.17 -5.62
C LEU A 86 1.54 9.13 -6.23
N PRO A 87 1.16 7.83 -6.28
CA PRO A 87 2.04 6.74 -6.72
C PRO A 87 2.81 6.98 -8.03
N PHE A 88 2.17 7.61 -9.01
CA PHE A 88 2.74 7.82 -10.35
C PHE A 88 2.89 9.29 -10.74
N SER A 89 2.94 10.23 -9.77
CA SER A 89 3.12 11.65 -10.10
C SER A 89 4.44 11.96 -10.79
N TRP A 90 5.44 11.09 -10.64
CA TRP A 90 6.75 11.22 -11.29
C TRP A 90 6.78 10.70 -12.73
N VAL A 91 5.71 10.08 -13.24
CA VAL A 91 5.70 9.42 -14.57
C VAL A 91 5.52 10.42 -15.72
N TYR A 92 4.67 11.43 -15.54
CA TYR A 92 4.37 12.41 -16.59
C TYR A 92 4.15 13.81 -16.02
N ASP A 93 4.43 14.82 -16.86
CA ASP A 93 4.19 16.22 -16.62
C ASP A 93 3.53 16.88 -17.86
N GLU A 94 3.42 18.20 -17.88
CA GLU A 94 2.85 18.94 -19.02
C GLU A 94 3.61 18.77 -20.34
N ASN A 95 4.86 18.31 -20.29
CA ASN A 95 5.72 18.06 -21.45
C ASN A 95 5.71 16.58 -21.89
N GLY A 96 4.92 15.73 -21.21
CA GLY A 96 4.78 14.30 -21.51
C GLY A 96 5.47 13.42 -20.47
N ILE A 97 6.04 12.29 -20.90
CA ILE A 97 6.74 11.37 -19.99
C ILE A 97 8.05 12.00 -19.48
N THR A 98 8.28 11.90 -18.17
CA THR A 98 9.47 12.47 -17.52
C THR A 98 10.74 11.71 -17.91
N GLU A 99 11.90 12.35 -17.71
CA GLU A 99 13.20 11.68 -17.93
C GLU A 99 13.40 10.50 -16.97
N THR A 100 12.85 10.57 -15.75
CA THR A 100 12.83 9.45 -14.79
C THR A 100 12.11 8.23 -15.37
N MET A 101 10.97 8.42 -16.03
CA MET A 101 10.26 7.31 -16.67
C MET A 101 11.04 6.76 -17.87
N LYS A 102 11.72 7.62 -18.64
CA LYS A 102 12.51 7.20 -19.81
C LYS A 102 13.80 6.46 -19.42
N SER A 103 14.38 6.78 -18.28
CA SER A 103 15.63 6.18 -17.80
C SER A 103 15.43 4.78 -17.21
N LEU A 104 14.19 4.42 -16.84
CA LEU A 104 13.84 3.05 -16.48
C LEU A 104 14.01 2.15 -17.70
N SER A 105 15.14 1.44 -17.74
CA SER A 105 15.35 0.39 -18.73
C SER A 105 14.44 -0.78 -18.35
N ILE A 106 13.24 -0.85 -18.92
CA ILE A 106 12.45 -2.07 -18.87
C ILE A 106 13.24 -3.07 -19.72
N PRO A 107 13.80 -4.16 -19.14
CA PRO A 107 14.30 -5.24 -19.97
C PRO A 107 13.05 -5.83 -20.63
N LEU A 108 12.79 -5.42 -21.87
CA LEU A 108 11.83 -6.13 -22.73
C LEU A 108 12.34 -7.57 -22.80
N GLN A 109 11.72 -8.45 -22.04
CA GLN A 109 11.93 -9.89 -22.18
C GLN A 109 11.43 -10.25 -23.58
N TYR A 110 12.39 -10.52 -24.48
CA TYR A 110 12.16 -11.08 -25.82
C TYR A 110 11.72 -12.54 -25.74
#